data_AF-A0A2B7YG12-F1
#
_entry.id   AF-A0A2B7YG12-F1
#
_cell.length_a   1.000
_cell.length_b   1.000
_cell.length_c   1.000
_cell.angle_alpha   90.00
_cell.angle_beta   90.00
_cell.angle_gamma   90.00
#
_symmetry.space_group_name_H-M   'P 1'
#
loop_
_entity.id
_entity.type
_entity.pdbx_description
1 polymer ?
#
loop_
_entity_poly.entity_id
_entity_poly.type
_entity_poly.pdbx_seq_one_letter_code
_entity_poly.pdbx_strand_id
1 'polypeptide(L)'
;MACGEKFPYTSQSNKEKMIKELQVAIEKAEKTKDDKDVQVVMEKMGEIIKIATELEKRSSEGDEKAKEELDKWDKILKEIKPQV
;
A
#
# COMPACT_ATOMS: atom_id res chain seq x y z
N MET A 1 -16.18 10.46 21.83
CA MET A 1 -15.11 10.47 20.81
C MET A 1 -14.48 9.09 20.74
N ALA A 2 -14.72 8.36 19.67
CA ALA A 2 -13.83 7.31 19.20
C ALA A 2 -13.48 7.67 17.76
N CYS A 3 -12.65 8.71 17.62
CA CYS A 3 -12.03 9.10 16.37
C CYS A 3 -11.04 7.98 16.03
N GLY A 4 -11.52 6.99 15.28
CA GLY A 4 -10.82 5.73 15.08
C GLY A 4 -11.14 5.20 13.70
N GLU A 5 -10.80 5.96 12.64
CA GLU A 5 -10.54 5.38 11.32
C GLU A 5 -9.32 4.44 11.46
N LYS A 6 -9.57 3.28 12.06
CA LYS A 6 -8.57 2.30 12.45
C LYS A 6 -8.71 1.16 11.46
N PHE A 7 -8.13 1.37 10.29
CA PHE A 7 -7.95 0.38 9.24
C PHE A 7 -9.26 -0.05 8.53
N PRO A 8 -9.30 -0.06 7.18
CA PRO A 8 -8.18 0.13 6.24
C PRO A 8 -8.01 1.56 5.69
N TYR A 9 -8.67 2.55 6.30
CA TYR A 9 -8.54 3.96 5.91
C TYR A 9 -7.21 4.53 6.38
N THR A 10 -6.38 4.98 5.45
CA THR A 10 -5.03 5.50 5.70
C THR A 10 -4.91 6.92 5.20
N SER A 11 -4.12 7.77 5.85
CA SER A 11 -3.85 9.10 5.32
C SER A 11 -3.05 9.02 4.01
N GLN A 12 -3.16 10.02 3.14
CA GLN A 12 -2.39 10.08 1.89
C GLN A 12 -0.87 9.94 2.14
N SER A 13 -0.34 10.66 3.14
CA SER A 13 1.07 10.57 3.52
C SER A 13 1.48 9.15 3.95
N ASN A 14 0.61 8.41 4.62
CA ASN A 14 0.90 7.01 4.97
C ASN A 14 0.94 6.13 3.71
N LYS A 15 0.01 6.29 2.76
CA LYS A 15 0.02 5.55 1.49
C LYS A 15 1.33 5.79 0.71
N GLU A 16 1.72 7.05 0.56
CA GLU A 16 2.96 7.42 -0.12
C GLU A 16 4.19 6.86 0.59
N LYS A 17 4.21 6.90 1.92
CA LYS A 17 5.30 6.34 2.73
C LYS A 17 5.44 4.84 2.50
N MET A 18 4.34 4.08 2.56
CA MET A 18 4.36 2.62 2.35
C MET A 18 4.90 2.26 0.96
N ILE A 19 4.46 2.97 -0.08
CA ILE A 19 4.92 2.71 -1.45
C ILE A 19 6.41 3.06 -1.61
N LYS A 20 6.86 4.20 -1.07
CA LYS A 20 8.29 4.57 -1.07
C LYS A 20 9.15 3.56 -0.32
N GLU A 21 8.70 3.09 0.84
CA GLU A 21 9.41 2.05 1.60
C GLU A 21 9.50 0.72 0.83
N LEU A 22 8.43 0.34 0.11
CA LEU A 22 8.46 -0.84 -0.76
C LEU A 22 9.46 -0.64 -1.90
N GLN A 23 9.48 0.51 -2.55
CA GLN A 23 10.44 0.81 -3.63
C GLN A 23 11.89 0.77 -3.16
N VAL A 24 12.20 1.39 -2.02
CA VAL A 24 13.54 1.36 -1.44
C VAL A 24 13.96 -0.07 -1.11
N ALA A 25 13.03 -0.90 -0.60
CA ALA A 25 13.30 -2.31 -0.33
C ALA A 25 13.55 -3.09 -1.63
N ILE A 26 12.79 -2.84 -2.69
CA ILE A 26 12.98 -3.46 -4.01
C ILE A 26 14.34 -3.09 -4.58
N GLU A 27 14.68 -1.79 -4.63
CA GLU A 27 15.98 -1.32 -5.11
C GLU A 27 17.14 -1.95 -4.35
N LYS A 28 16.99 -2.09 -3.02
CA LYS A 28 17.99 -2.73 -2.18
C LYS A 28 18.12 -4.22 -2.52
N ALA A 29 17.00 -4.95 -2.59
CA ALA A 29 16.97 -6.36 -2.94
C ALA A 29 17.54 -6.64 -4.34
N GLU A 30 17.28 -5.77 -5.32
CA GLU A 30 17.86 -5.88 -6.66
C GLU A 30 19.38 -5.67 -6.67
N LYS A 31 19.88 -4.72 -5.85
CA LYS A 31 21.31 -4.43 -5.72
C LYS A 31 22.07 -5.53 -4.96
N THR A 32 21.52 -6.00 -3.85
CA THR A 32 22.19 -6.98 -2.97
C THR A 32 21.96 -8.42 -3.42
N LYS A 33 20.82 -8.70 -4.07
CA LYS A 33 20.33 -10.05 -4.41
C LYS A 33 20.28 -10.97 -3.17
N ASP A 34 20.12 -10.38 -2.00
CA ASP A 34 20.09 -11.09 -0.71
C ASP A 34 18.66 -11.55 -0.39
N ASP A 35 18.51 -12.84 -0.04
CA ASP A 35 17.20 -13.43 0.29
C ASP A 35 16.50 -12.72 1.46
N LYS A 36 17.22 -12.11 2.40
CA LYS A 36 16.61 -11.35 3.51
C LYS A 36 16.06 -10.02 3.01
N ASP A 37 16.74 -9.36 2.09
CA ASP A 37 16.21 -8.13 1.46
C ASP A 37 14.96 -8.46 0.62
N VAL A 38 14.92 -9.62 -0.04
CA VAL A 38 13.71 -10.12 -0.73
C VAL A 38 12.58 -10.41 0.27
N GLN A 39 12.87 -10.99 1.44
CA GLN A 39 11.85 -11.16 2.49
C GLN A 39 11.27 -9.82 2.95
N VAL A 40 12.10 -8.80 3.15
CA VAL A 40 11.64 -7.45 3.55
C VAL A 40 10.71 -6.85 2.47
N VAL A 41 11.00 -7.07 1.19
CA VAL A 41 10.10 -6.68 0.09
C VAL A 41 8.76 -7.40 0.20
N MET A 42 8.78 -8.73 0.40
CA MET A 42 7.57 -9.53 0.53
C MET A 42 6.72 -9.11 1.74
N GLU A 43 7.33 -8.82 2.89
CA GLU A 43 6.63 -8.34 4.08
C GLU A 43 5.90 -7.02 3.81
N LYS A 44 6.61 -6.03 3.25
CA LYS A 44 6.02 -4.71 2.94
C LYS A 44 4.92 -4.79 1.88
N MET A 45 5.13 -5.61 0.84
CA MET A 45 4.12 -5.86 -0.18
C MET A 45 2.88 -6.54 0.43
N GLY A 46 3.09 -7.50 1.33
CA GLY A 46 2.02 -8.19 2.05
C GLY A 46 1.16 -7.26 2.91
N GLU A 47 1.75 -6.24 3.55
CA GLU A 47 0.99 -5.22 4.29
C GLU A 47 0.07 -4.41 3.38
N ILE A 48 0.56 -3.99 2.21
CA ILE A 48 -0.23 -3.25 1.22
C ILE A 48 -1.36 -4.13 0.67
N ILE A 49 -1.08 -5.40 0.34
CA ILE A 49 -2.09 -6.35 -0.14
C ILE A 49 -3.19 -6.53 0.90
N LYS A 50 -2.84 -6.71 2.19
CA LYS A 50 -3.84 -6.84 3.27
C LYS A 50 -4.76 -5.63 3.36
N ILE A 51 -4.24 -4.41 3.20
CA ILE A 51 -5.05 -3.18 3.17
C ILE A 51 -6.01 -3.21 1.98
N ALA A 52 -5.49 -3.51 0.78
CA ALA A 52 -6.28 -3.56 -0.44
C ALA A 52 -7.40 -4.60 -0.34
N THR A 53 -7.10 -5.82 0.10
CA THR A 53 -8.10 -6.90 0.25
C THR A 53 -9.22 -6.52 1.22
N GLU A 54 -8.89 -5.90 2.36
CA GLU A 54 -9.93 -5.45 3.31
C GLU A 54 -10.77 -4.29 2.76
N LEU A 55 -10.17 -3.39 1.97
CA LEU A 55 -10.91 -2.34 1.25
C LEU A 55 -11.84 -2.94 0.19
N GLU A 56 -11.36 -3.89 -0.62
CA GLU A 56 -12.16 -4.55 -1.66
C GLU A 56 -13.35 -5.30 -1.05
N LYS A 57 -13.13 -5.98 0.08
CA LYS A 57 -14.20 -6.64 0.81
C LYS A 57 -15.26 -5.64 1.28
N ARG A 58 -14.87 -4.57 1.97
CA ARG A 58 -15.81 -3.54 2.45
C ARG A 58 -16.52 -2.83 1.31
N SER A 59 -15.82 -2.55 0.22
CA SER A 59 -16.41 -1.99 -0.99
C SER A 59 -17.46 -2.93 -1.58
N SER A 60 -17.21 -4.24 -1.57
CA SER A 60 -18.18 -5.26 -2.02
C SER A 60 -19.38 -5.36 -1.09
N GLU A 61 -19.22 -5.05 0.20
CA GLU A 61 -20.29 -4.96 1.20
C GLU A 61 -21.06 -3.61 1.15
N GLY A 62 -20.69 -2.71 0.23
CA GLY A 62 -21.37 -1.43 0.00
C GLY A 62 -20.78 -0.22 0.74
N ASP A 63 -19.59 -0.35 1.33
CA ASP A 63 -18.88 0.78 1.94
C ASP A 63 -18.28 1.70 0.86
N GLU A 64 -18.96 2.81 0.56
CA GLU A 64 -18.52 3.78 -0.45
C GLU A 64 -17.15 4.38 -0.12
N LYS A 65 -16.82 4.56 1.16
CA LYS A 65 -15.51 5.09 1.56
C LYS A 65 -14.40 4.12 1.21
N ALA A 66 -14.65 2.81 1.26
CA ALA A 66 -13.68 1.80 0.88
C ALA A 66 -13.38 1.86 -0.62
N LYS A 67 -14.41 2.10 -1.44
CA LYS A 67 -14.25 2.31 -2.88
C LYS A 67 -13.44 3.59 -3.17
N GLU A 68 -13.77 4.71 -2.54
CA GLU A 68 -13.03 5.97 -2.70
C GLU A 68 -11.56 5.82 -2.28
N GLU A 69 -11.31 5.05 -1.23
CA GLU A 69 -9.96 4.79 -0.73
C GLU A 69 -9.14 3.93 -1.70
N LEU A 70 -9.74 2.92 -2.35
CA LEU A 70 -9.11 2.15 -3.43
C LEU A 70 -8.76 3.02 -4.64
N ASP A 71 -9.65 3.93 -5.04
CA ASP A 71 -9.38 4.90 -6.11
C ASP A 71 -8.17 5.79 -5.79
N LYS A 72 -8.02 6.22 -4.53
CA LYS A 72 -6.84 6.99 -4.09
C LYS A 72 -5.55 6.15 -4.17
N TRP A 73 -5.60 4.87 -3.78
CA TRP A 73 -4.47 3.96 -3.91
C TRP A 73 -4.05 3.78 -5.37
N ASP A 74 -4.99 3.55 -6.28
CA ASP A 74 -4.74 3.43 -7.72
C ASP A 74 -4.12 4.71 -8.30
N LYS A 75 -4.64 5.88 -7.92
CA LYS A 75 -4.08 7.17 -8.35
C LYS A 75 -2.61 7.33 -7.93
N ILE A 76 -2.30 7.06 -6.66
CA ILE A 76 -0.93 7.17 -6.15
C ILE A 76 0.00 6.19 -6.87
N LEU A 77 -0.44 4.95 -7.11
CA LEU A 77 0.36 3.97 -7.86
C LEU A 77 0.63 4.40 -9.30
N LYS A 78 -0.33 5.06 -9.96
CA LYS A 78 -0.16 5.63 -11.31
C LYS A 78 0.82 6.81 -11.32
N GLU A 79 0.75 7.69 -10.32
CA GLU A 79 1.66 8.84 -10.18
C GLU A 79 3.10 8.41 -9.87
N ILE A 80 3.26 7.25 -9.24
CA ILE A 80 4.56 6.68 -8.85
C ILE A 80 5.22 5.86 -9.99
N LYS A 81 4.56 5.66 -11.13
CA LYS A 81 5.22 5.05 -12.31
C LYS A 81 6.55 5.77 -12.60
N PRO A 82 7.61 5.02 -12.94
CA PRO A 82 8.92 5.61 -13.17
C PRO A 82 8.80 6.68 -14.26
N GLN A 83 9.38 7.86 -13.99
CA GLN A 83 9.86 8.71 -15.06
C GLN A 83 10.93 7.89 -15.80
N VAL A 84 10.49 7.17 -16.83
CA VAL A 84 11.34 6.57 -17.86
C VAL A 84 12.10 7.66 -18.60
#